data_AF-A0A7S4RQT2-F1
#
_entry.id   AF-A0A7S4RQT2-F1
#
_cell.length_a   1.000
_cell.length_b   1.000
_cell.length_c   1.000
_cell.angle_alpha   90.00
_cell.angle_beta   90.00
_cell.angle_gamma   90.00
#
_symmetry.space_group_name_H-M   'P 1'
#
loop_
_entity.id
_entity.type
_entity.pdbx_description
1 polymer ?
#
loop_
_entity_poly.entity_id
_entity_poly.type
_entity_poly.pdbx_seq_one_letter_code
_entity_poly.pdbx_strand_id
1 'polypeptide(L)'
;MAMPGRAAHRRRVGGGHAARTPALPRVVAAVLGCCLACCLSAAGHNAYAAARAGLSSRGGTPGPASHHAASRRSQLLGIAGALAPPVAGASAAAPVGFDYRKMSDLDPTKRTIVGDVNSAEVQAAVATLRAKQDQAKAAAVALKAEPMANISGNFGLVGKASEGDNILNSFKAGSGLQGSFAGPAEELRAACRAIDGIMDARTRSDTERASRLLISSWYAVVQDPNIKPLDPSVLTGDIKLQLQRQSKEVQAKLQREIAAYVDAIDFLLKFVA
;
A
#
# COMPACT_ATOMS: atom_id res chain seq x y z
N MET A 1 -37.20 -52.24 40.52
CA MET A 1 -37.49 -51.12 41.44
C MET A 1 -37.41 -49.84 40.63
N ALA A 2 -38.51 -49.38 40.03
CA ALA A 2 -39.54 -48.52 40.63
C ALA A 2 -39.03 -47.06 40.86
N MET A 3 -39.62 -46.15 40.07
CA MET A 3 -39.60 -44.66 40.04
C MET A 3 -39.88 -44.01 41.43
N PRO A 4 -40.05 -42.67 41.65
CA PRO A 4 -40.01 -41.45 40.77
C PRO A 4 -39.34 -40.21 41.44
N GLY A 5 -39.41 -39.00 40.83
CA GLY A 5 -39.27 -37.74 41.59
C GLY A 5 -39.20 -36.42 40.82
N ARG A 6 -40.35 -35.77 40.60
CA ARG A 6 -40.56 -34.43 40.01
C ARG A 6 -39.92 -33.29 40.82
N ALA A 7 -39.57 -32.17 40.16
CA ALA A 7 -39.99 -30.83 40.59
C ALA A 7 -39.88 -29.80 39.46
N ALA A 8 -41.04 -29.32 39.02
CA ALA A 8 -41.19 -28.14 38.18
C ALA A 8 -41.20 -26.89 39.06
N HIS A 9 -40.47 -25.84 38.69
CA HIS A 9 -40.67 -24.51 39.26
C HIS A 9 -40.96 -23.49 38.16
N ARG A 10 -42.25 -23.19 37.99
CA ARG A 10 -42.73 -21.91 37.45
C ARG A 10 -42.33 -20.80 38.44
N ARG A 11 -41.73 -19.72 37.94
CA ARG A 11 -41.94 -18.38 38.47
C ARG A 11 -42.31 -17.44 37.33
N ARG A 12 -43.36 -16.68 37.58
CA ARG A 12 -44.04 -15.75 36.70
C ARG A 12 -43.96 -14.38 37.37
N VAL A 13 -44.05 -13.34 36.54
CA VAL A 13 -44.46 -11.95 36.84
C VAL A 13 -43.36 -11.00 37.32
N GLY A 14 -43.24 -9.87 36.60
CA GLY A 14 -42.89 -8.59 37.23
C GLY A 14 -42.31 -7.51 36.32
N GLY A 15 -43.19 -6.70 35.69
CA GLY A 15 -42.96 -5.29 35.35
C GLY A 15 -42.07 -5.00 34.12
N GLY A 16 -42.47 -4.22 33.12
CA GLY A 16 -43.25 -3.00 33.22
C GLY A 16 -42.32 -1.79 33.32
N HIS A 17 -41.52 -1.52 32.28
CA HIS A 17 -40.79 -0.25 32.15
C HIS A 17 -41.24 0.48 30.89
N ALA A 18 -41.98 1.55 31.17
CA ALA A 18 -42.48 2.50 30.21
C ALA A 18 -41.34 3.13 29.41
N ALA A 19 -41.54 3.18 28.09
CA ALA A 19 -40.76 3.97 27.17
C ALA A 19 -40.82 5.46 27.57
N ARG A 20 -39.70 6.01 28.03
CA ARG A 20 -39.45 7.45 28.02
C ARG A 20 -38.51 7.74 26.87
N THR A 21 -39.06 8.24 25.78
CA THR A 21 -38.34 8.89 24.69
C THR A 21 -37.77 10.22 25.20
N PRO A 22 -36.45 10.43 25.19
CA PRO A 22 -35.90 11.76 25.43
C PRO A 22 -36.14 12.64 24.21
N ALA A 23 -36.84 13.76 24.43
CA ALA A 23 -37.01 14.82 23.46
C ALA A 23 -35.63 15.40 23.09
N LEU A 24 -35.28 15.34 21.79
CA LEU A 24 -34.08 15.95 21.24
C LEU A 24 -34.21 17.48 21.24
N PRO A 25 -33.19 18.23 21.70
CA PRO A 25 -33.19 19.69 21.66
C PRO A 25 -33.08 20.19 20.21
N ARG A 26 -33.98 21.11 19.83
CA ARG A 26 -34.13 21.75 18.51
C ARG A 26 -32.98 22.68 18.09
N VAL A 27 -31.75 22.47 18.56
CA VAL A 27 -30.61 23.38 18.30
C VAL A 27 -29.69 22.88 17.17
N VAL A 28 -29.87 21.66 16.66
CA VAL A 28 -28.96 21.08 15.65
C VAL A 28 -29.34 21.43 14.20
N ALA A 29 -30.49 22.05 13.95
CA ALA A 29 -30.93 22.41 12.60
C ALA A 29 -30.21 23.62 11.97
N ALA A 30 -29.44 24.40 12.74
CA ALA A 30 -28.78 25.61 12.25
C ALA A 30 -27.30 25.42 11.84
N VAL A 31 -26.67 24.28 12.15
CA VAL A 31 -25.25 24.02 11.78
C VAL A 31 -25.14 23.21 10.49
N LEU A 32 -26.22 22.57 10.04
CA LEU A 32 -26.24 21.75 8.82
C LEU A 32 -26.34 22.56 7.50
N GLY A 33 -26.61 23.87 7.58
CA GLY A 33 -26.79 24.73 6.41
C GLY A 33 -25.52 25.38 5.87
N CYS A 34 -24.42 25.41 6.63
CA CYS A 34 -23.20 26.16 6.24
C CYS A 34 -22.13 25.28 5.55
N CYS A 35 -22.22 23.95 5.65
CA CYS A 35 -21.23 23.04 5.06
C CYS A 35 -21.50 22.65 3.59
N LEU A 36 -22.64 23.02 3.01
CA LEU A 36 -23.03 22.62 1.65
C LEU A 36 -22.61 23.61 0.55
N ALA A 37 -22.08 24.79 0.90
CA ALA A 37 -21.65 25.80 -0.08
C ALA A 37 -20.13 25.85 -0.35
N CYS A 38 -19.29 25.18 0.45
CA CYS A 38 -17.81 25.23 0.28
C CYS A 38 -17.19 24.02 -0.45
N CYS A 39 -17.95 22.98 -0.79
CA CYS A 39 -17.37 21.75 -1.33
C CYS A 39 -17.38 21.62 -2.87
N LEU A 40 -17.87 22.62 -3.62
CA LEU A 40 -17.95 22.56 -5.09
C LEU A 40 -16.80 23.25 -5.86
N SER A 41 -15.68 23.61 -5.22
CA SER A 41 -14.51 24.20 -5.93
C SER A 41 -13.14 23.58 -5.64
N ALA A 42 -13.07 22.35 -5.12
CA ALA A 42 -11.78 21.66 -4.89
C ALA A 42 -11.62 20.35 -5.69
N ALA A 43 -12.34 20.20 -6.80
CA ALA A 43 -12.12 19.13 -7.78
C ALA A 43 -11.17 19.61 -8.87
N GLY A 44 -9.88 19.63 -8.57
CA GLY A 44 -8.82 19.93 -9.52
C GLY A 44 -7.63 20.54 -8.82
N HIS A 45 -6.45 19.93 -8.97
CA HIS A 45 -5.17 20.32 -8.35
C HIS A 45 -4.99 19.83 -6.91
N ASN A 46 -4.61 18.56 -6.73
CA ASN A 46 -3.67 18.14 -5.69
C ASN A 46 -3.23 16.69 -5.93
N ALA A 47 -2.40 16.52 -6.96
CA ALA A 47 -1.63 15.31 -7.19
C ALA A 47 -0.20 15.65 -7.64
N TYR A 48 0.39 16.74 -7.11
CA TYR A 48 1.79 17.11 -7.41
C TYR A 48 2.33 18.02 -6.30
N ALA A 49 2.78 17.45 -5.18
CA ALA A 49 3.61 18.16 -4.20
C ALA A 49 4.29 17.20 -3.21
N ALA A 50 5.14 16.30 -3.71
CA ALA A 50 6.10 15.58 -2.87
C ALA A 50 7.30 15.09 -3.70
N ALA A 51 7.89 15.98 -4.49
CA ALA A 51 9.16 15.72 -5.20
C ALA A 51 9.96 17.01 -5.38
N ARG A 52 10.14 17.79 -4.30
CA ARG A 52 11.11 18.89 -4.27
C ARG A 52 11.40 19.38 -2.84
N ALA A 53 12.27 18.65 -2.16
CA ALA A 53 13.15 19.17 -1.12
C ALA A 53 14.43 18.35 -1.27
N GLY A 54 15.52 18.87 -1.83
CA GLY A 54 16.22 20.06 -1.37
C GLY A 54 17.48 19.61 -0.64
N LEU A 55 18.36 18.86 -1.33
CA LEU A 55 19.71 18.55 -0.86
C LEU A 55 20.57 19.80 -1.05
N SER A 56 20.80 20.52 0.05
CA SER A 56 21.85 21.51 0.18
C SER A 56 22.59 21.24 1.48
N SER A 57 23.71 20.52 1.36
CA SER A 57 24.74 20.45 2.38
C SER A 57 26.08 20.55 1.65
N ARG A 58 26.68 21.73 1.75
CA ARG A 58 27.99 22.09 1.18
C ARG A 58 28.85 22.51 2.36
N GLY A 59 29.92 21.76 2.65
CA GLY A 59 30.92 22.14 3.64
C GLY A 59 31.73 20.95 4.14
N GLY A 60 32.92 20.74 3.55
CA GLY A 60 33.90 19.76 4.02
C GLY A 60 35.11 19.71 3.09
N THR A 61 36.23 20.28 3.55
CA THR A 61 37.53 20.44 2.89
C THR A 61 38.25 19.13 2.54
N PRO A 62 39.11 19.10 1.49
CA PRO A 62 39.84 17.90 1.09
C PRO A 62 41.19 17.76 1.83
N GLY A 63 41.50 16.54 2.29
CA GLY A 63 42.84 16.13 2.70
C GLY A 63 43.49 15.23 1.64
N PRO A 64 44.83 15.22 1.48
CA PRO A 64 45.49 14.61 0.34
C PRO A 64 45.88 13.13 0.53
N ALA A 65 45.73 12.40 -0.59
CA ALA A 65 46.55 11.31 -1.12
C ALA A 65 47.02 10.14 -0.22
N SER A 66 46.60 8.93 -0.59
CA SER A 66 47.53 7.81 -0.78
C SER A 66 46.97 6.81 -1.80
N HIS A 67 47.89 6.20 -2.53
CA HIS A 67 47.72 5.54 -3.82
C HIS A 67 47.37 4.05 -3.73
N HIS A 68 46.72 3.57 -4.79
CA HIS A 68 46.67 2.19 -5.32
C HIS A 68 45.92 1.10 -4.52
N ALA A 69 44.71 0.73 -5.00
CA ALA A 69 44.48 -0.60 -5.61
C ALA A 69 43.06 -0.75 -6.21
N ALA A 70 43.03 -1.05 -7.51
CA ALA A 70 42.11 -1.94 -8.21
C ALA A 70 40.58 -1.68 -8.24
N SER A 71 40.16 -0.99 -9.31
CA SER A 71 39.22 -1.51 -10.34
C SER A 71 37.92 -2.19 -9.87
N ARG A 72 36.82 -1.42 -9.86
CA ARG A 72 35.55 -1.78 -10.53
C ARG A 72 34.74 -0.49 -10.74
N ARG A 73 34.40 -0.27 -12.01
CA ARG A 73 33.87 0.96 -12.61
C ARG A 73 32.48 1.34 -12.07
N SER A 74 32.40 2.46 -11.35
CA SER A 74 31.18 3.26 -11.26
C SER A 74 31.14 4.24 -12.43
N GLN A 75 30.48 3.86 -13.53
CA GLN A 75 30.10 4.81 -14.57
C GLN A 75 28.78 5.48 -14.19
N LEU A 76 28.86 6.53 -13.38
CA LEU A 76 27.76 7.45 -13.12
C LEU A 76 28.37 8.82 -12.86
N LEU A 77 28.69 9.56 -13.93
CA LEU A 77 28.78 11.02 -13.96
C LEU A 77 29.25 11.45 -15.36
N GLY A 78 28.26 11.80 -16.18
CA GLY A 78 28.46 12.29 -17.53
C GLY A 78 27.16 12.84 -18.12
N ILE A 79 26.47 13.72 -17.39
CA ILE A 79 25.44 14.58 -17.99
C ILE A 79 25.91 16.02 -17.78
N ALA A 80 26.76 16.47 -18.69
CA ALA A 80 27.02 17.87 -18.93
C ALA A 80 27.03 18.07 -20.46
N GLY A 81 26.02 18.78 -20.96
CA GLY A 81 26.03 19.38 -22.30
C GLY A 81 25.30 18.60 -23.40
N ALA A 82 24.06 18.99 -23.68
CA ALA A 82 23.55 19.30 -25.03
C ALA A 82 22.05 19.64 -24.95
N LEU A 83 21.74 20.94 -24.92
CA LEU A 83 20.43 21.45 -25.31
C LEU A 83 20.34 21.32 -26.84
N ALA A 84 19.73 20.23 -27.31
CA ALA A 84 19.26 20.10 -28.68
C ALA A 84 17.76 19.75 -28.66
N PRO A 85 16.92 20.37 -29.50
CA PRO A 85 15.52 20.00 -29.60
C PRO A 85 15.37 18.58 -30.17
N PRO A 86 14.33 17.83 -29.75
CA PRO A 86 14.20 16.42 -30.14
C PRO A 86 13.88 16.29 -31.62
N VAL A 87 14.70 15.51 -32.32
CA VAL A 87 14.38 14.98 -33.65
C VAL A 87 13.21 14.00 -33.48
N ALA A 88 12.06 14.33 -34.05
CA ALA A 88 10.92 13.43 -34.13
C ALA A 88 11.32 12.19 -34.98
N GLY A 89 11.28 11.00 -34.39
CA GLY A 89 11.37 9.76 -35.18
C GLY A 89 12.05 8.55 -34.54
N ALA A 90 12.68 8.67 -33.37
CA ALA A 90 13.25 7.52 -32.68
C ALA A 90 12.54 7.28 -31.35
N SER A 91 11.66 6.26 -31.30
CA SER A 91 11.18 5.68 -30.06
C SER A 91 12.34 4.91 -29.39
N ALA A 92 13.31 5.65 -28.88
CA ALA A 92 14.30 5.10 -27.96
C ALA A 92 13.54 4.70 -26.69
N ALA A 93 13.55 3.40 -26.37
CA ALA A 93 13.09 2.89 -25.10
C ALA A 93 13.73 3.74 -23.99
N ALA A 94 12.90 4.52 -23.29
CA ALA A 94 13.36 5.36 -22.21
C ALA A 94 14.21 4.49 -21.25
N PRO A 95 15.34 4.99 -20.74
CA PRO A 95 16.12 4.25 -19.76
C PRO A 95 15.18 3.75 -18.66
N VAL A 96 15.25 2.45 -18.37
CA VAL A 96 14.40 1.61 -17.50
C VAL A 96 14.20 2.18 -16.08
N GLY A 97 14.87 3.27 -15.73
CA GLY A 97 14.68 4.01 -14.49
C GLY A 97 13.37 4.82 -14.39
N PHE A 98 12.74 5.20 -15.50
CA PHE A 98 11.63 6.16 -15.47
C PHE A 98 10.52 5.88 -16.49
N ASP A 99 10.00 4.66 -16.52
CA ASP A 99 8.69 4.44 -17.14
C ASP A 99 7.63 5.16 -16.28
N TYR A 100 6.92 6.13 -16.86
CA TYR A 100 5.87 6.92 -16.19
C TYR A 100 4.46 6.50 -16.60
N ARG A 101 4.31 5.48 -17.44
CA ARG A 101 3.01 5.01 -17.93
C ARG A 101 2.09 4.65 -16.77
N LYS A 102 0.84 5.05 -16.87
CA LYS A 102 -0.22 4.67 -15.92
C LYS A 102 -0.70 3.26 -16.24
N MET A 103 -1.43 2.67 -15.31
CA MET A 103 -2.04 1.35 -15.51
C MET A 103 -2.97 1.32 -16.74
N SER A 104 -3.61 2.44 -17.07
CA SER A 104 -4.45 2.61 -18.28
C SER A 104 -3.68 2.55 -19.60
N ASP A 105 -2.37 2.77 -19.57
CA ASP A 105 -1.53 2.89 -20.77
C ASP A 105 -0.88 1.54 -21.13
N LEU A 106 -1.08 0.53 -20.29
CA LEU A 106 -0.59 -0.83 -20.46
C LEU A 106 -1.69 -1.69 -21.08
N ASP A 107 -1.32 -2.61 -21.97
CA ASP A 107 -2.30 -3.42 -22.70
C ASP A 107 -2.10 -4.93 -22.47
N PRO A 108 -2.80 -5.52 -21.48
CA PRO A 108 -2.70 -6.95 -21.20
C PRO A 108 -3.31 -7.82 -22.31
N THR A 109 -4.06 -7.26 -23.26
CA THR A 109 -4.68 -8.01 -24.36
C THR A 109 -3.69 -8.34 -25.48
N LYS A 110 -2.59 -7.57 -25.58
CA LYS A 110 -1.53 -7.76 -26.58
C LYS A 110 -0.35 -8.58 -26.06
N ARG A 111 -0.54 -9.30 -24.96
CA ARG A 111 0.51 -10.08 -24.32
C ARG A 111 1.02 -11.20 -25.21
N THR A 112 2.33 -11.44 -25.16
CA THR A 112 2.99 -12.58 -25.79
C THR A 112 3.76 -13.36 -24.73
N ILE A 113 3.34 -14.60 -24.48
CA ILE A 113 3.97 -15.52 -23.53
C ILE A 113 4.97 -16.39 -24.29
N VAL A 114 6.23 -16.35 -23.88
CA VAL A 114 7.35 -17.13 -24.47
C VAL A 114 7.75 -18.30 -23.56
N GLY A 115 7.51 -18.17 -22.24
CA GLY A 115 7.77 -19.22 -21.26
C GLY A 115 6.57 -20.15 -21.01
N ASP A 116 6.74 -21.09 -20.09
CA ASP A 116 5.65 -21.97 -19.66
C ASP A 116 4.82 -21.32 -18.54
N VAL A 117 3.59 -20.92 -18.88
CA VAL A 117 2.60 -20.37 -17.93
C VAL A 117 2.15 -21.39 -16.88
N ASN A 118 2.28 -22.69 -17.17
CA ASN A 118 1.91 -23.78 -16.27
C ASN A 118 3.09 -24.28 -15.43
N SER A 119 4.25 -23.65 -15.55
CA SER A 119 5.40 -23.98 -14.72
C SER A 119 5.06 -23.80 -13.23
N ALA A 120 5.63 -24.68 -12.40
CA ALA A 120 5.38 -24.66 -10.95
C ALA A 120 5.70 -23.30 -10.31
N GLU A 121 6.73 -22.61 -10.82
CA GLU A 121 7.13 -21.28 -10.37
C GLU A 121 6.07 -20.21 -10.69
N VAL A 122 5.54 -20.19 -11.91
CA VAL A 122 4.50 -19.22 -12.32
C VAL A 122 3.20 -19.50 -11.59
N GLN A 123 2.80 -20.77 -11.45
CA GLN A 123 1.60 -21.14 -10.70
C GLN A 123 1.71 -20.75 -9.22
N ALA A 124 2.88 -20.93 -8.60
CA ALA A 124 3.15 -20.46 -7.25
C ALA A 124 3.07 -18.92 -7.15
N ALA A 125 3.62 -18.20 -8.13
CA ALA A 125 3.52 -16.74 -8.19
C ALA A 125 2.08 -16.24 -8.30
N VAL A 126 1.27 -16.86 -9.18
CA VAL A 126 -0.15 -16.56 -9.33
C VAL A 126 -0.92 -16.83 -8.04
N ALA A 127 -0.68 -17.97 -7.40
CA ALA A 127 -1.29 -18.33 -6.12
C ALA A 127 -0.93 -17.32 -5.02
N THR A 128 0.33 -16.90 -4.94
CA THR A 128 0.79 -15.86 -4.01
C THR A 128 0.05 -14.54 -4.24
N LEU A 129 -0.01 -14.05 -5.48
CA LEU A 129 -0.69 -12.80 -5.79
C LEU A 129 -2.20 -12.86 -5.48
N ARG A 130 -2.86 -13.98 -5.78
CA ARG A 130 -4.27 -14.22 -5.40
C ARG A 130 -4.45 -14.20 -3.89
N ALA A 131 -3.59 -14.87 -3.14
CA ALA A 131 -3.65 -14.87 -1.68
C ALA A 131 -3.50 -13.45 -1.11
N LYS A 132 -2.55 -12.64 -1.64
CA LYS A 132 -2.40 -11.23 -1.24
C LYS A 132 -3.61 -10.38 -1.62
N GLN A 133 -4.22 -10.66 -2.78
CA GLN A 133 -5.45 -10.00 -3.22
C GLN A 133 -6.60 -10.25 -2.24
N ASP A 134 -6.79 -11.51 -1.83
CA ASP A 134 -7.84 -11.91 -0.90
C ASP A 134 -7.61 -11.31 0.48
N GLN A 135 -6.35 -11.29 0.96
CA GLN A 135 -5.98 -10.62 2.20
C GLN A 135 -6.29 -9.12 2.17
N ALA A 136 -5.99 -8.44 1.06
CA ALA A 136 -6.28 -7.01 0.89
C ALA A 136 -7.79 -6.72 0.82
N LYS A 137 -8.56 -7.57 0.12
CA LYS A 137 -10.04 -7.48 0.10
C LYS A 137 -10.62 -7.69 1.49
N ALA A 138 -10.12 -8.69 2.23
CA ALA A 138 -10.54 -8.92 3.62
C ALA A 138 -10.22 -7.72 4.52
N ALA A 139 -9.06 -7.08 4.35
CA ALA A 139 -8.71 -5.86 5.07
C ALA A 139 -9.67 -4.70 4.75
N ALA A 140 -10.04 -4.51 3.48
CA ALA A 140 -11.00 -3.49 3.08
C ALA A 140 -12.40 -3.72 3.68
N VAL A 141 -12.84 -4.97 3.77
CA VAL A 141 -14.11 -5.35 4.42
C VAL A 141 -14.03 -5.06 5.92
N ALA A 142 -12.93 -5.46 6.58
CA ALA A 142 -12.71 -5.21 8.00
C ALA A 142 -12.73 -3.71 8.34
N LEU A 143 -12.04 -2.87 7.57
CA LEU A 143 -12.06 -1.40 7.78
C LEU A 143 -13.44 -0.78 7.60
N LYS A 144 -14.24 -1.29 6.65
CA LYS A 144 -15.61 -0.82 6.43
C LYS A 144 -16.53 -1.18 7.60
N ALA A 145 -16.36 -2.37 8.17
CA ALA A 145 -17.14 -2.82 9.32
C ALA A 145 -16.71 -2.09 10.60
N GLU A 146 -15.40 -1.97 10.81
CA GLU A 146 -14.80 -1.40 12.01
C GLU A 146 -13.61 -0.50 11.61
N PRO A 147 -13.76 0.83 11.69
CA PRO A 147 -12.67 1.77 11.35
C PRO A 147 -11.39 1.57 12.17
N MET A 148 -11.50 0.90 13.31
CA MET A 148 -10.42 0.60 14.25
C MET A 148 -9.82 -0.80 14.07
N ALA A 149 -10.29 -1.58 13.09
CA ALA A 149 -9.81 -2.93 12.85
C ALA A 149 -8.29 -2.96 12.62
N ASN A 150 -7.60 -3.91 13.26
CA ASN A 150 -6.20 -4.14 12.99
C ASN A 150 -6.05 -4.96 11.70
N ILE A 151 -5.72 -4.27 10.61
CA ILE A 151 -5.51 -4.88 9.30
C ILE A 151 -4.01 -5.07 8.96
N SER A 152 -3.09 -4.77 9.87
CA SER A 152 -1.65 -4.85 9.59
C SER A 152 -1.22 -6.27 9.22
N GLY A 153 -1.80 -7.28 9.87
CA GLY A 153 -1.52 -8.69 9.63
C GLY A 153 -1.84 -9.12 8.19
N ASN A 154 -2.85 -8.53 7.55
CA ASN A 154 -3.22 -8.80 6.17
C ASN A 154 -2.13 -8.39 5.16
N PHE A 155 -1.21 -7.51 5.57
CA PHE A 155 -0.10 -7.06 4.73
C PHE A 155 1.24 -7.64 5.17
N GLY A 156 1.24 -8.68 6.01
CA GLY A 156 2.44 -9.34 6.52
C GLY A 156 3.19 -8.53 7.58
N LEU A 157 2.55 -7.52 8.18
CA LEU A 157 3.14 -6.73 9.25
C LEU A 157 2.97 -7.47 10.58
N VAL A 158 3.88 -8.43 10.80
CA VAL A 158 3.99 -9.20 12.04
C VAL A 158 5.03 -8.54 12.94
N GLY A 159 4.54 -7.84 13.97
CA GLY A 159 5.38 -7.23 15.01
C GLY A 159 4.71 -6.03 15.66
N LYS A 160 5.03 -5.79 16.94
CA LYS A 160 4.90 -4.44 17.49
C LYS A 160 5.77 -3.56 16.60
N ALA A 161 5.21 -2.55 15.96
CA ALA A 161 6.00 -1.60 15.20
C ALA A 161 6.88 -0.80 16.19
N SER A 162 7.96 -1.41 16.68
CA SER A 162 8.93 -0.75 17.54
C SER A 162 9.53 0.40 16.75
N GLU A 163 9.54 1.57 17.38
CA GLU A 163 10.12 2.81 16.89
C GLU A 163 11.51 2.55 16.27
N GLY A 164 11.59 2.46 14.94
CA GLY A 164 12.84 2.10 14.27
C GLY A 164 12.65 1.61 12.83
N ASP A 165 11.56 0.89 12.57
CA ASP A 165 11.24 0.31 11.26
C ASP A 165 10.59 1.32 10.30
N ASN A 166 11.21 2.49 10.15
CA ASN A 166 10.90 3.33 9.01
C ASN A 166 11.68 2.76 7.82
N ILE A 167 11.02 2.49 6.70
CA ILE A 167 11.65 2.07 5.43
C ILE A 167 12.87 2.93 5.07
N LEU A 168 12.83 4.22 5.41
CA LEU A 168 13.95 5.16 5.28
C LEU A 168 15.19 4.71 6.06
N ASN A 169 15.06 4.10 7.23
CA ASN A 169 16.18 3.55 7.99
C ASN A 169 16.71 2.26 7.34
N SER A 170 15.83 1.39 6.85
CA SER A 170 16.23 0.20 6.09
C SER A 170 17.00 0.56 4.82
N PHE A 171 16.59 1.62 4.10
CA PHE A 171 17.32 2.12 2.93
C PHE A 171 18.63 2.84 3.31
N LYS A 172 18.67 3.61 4.40
CA LYS A 172 19.87 4.32 4.85
C LYS A 172 21.00 3.38 5.28
N ALA A 173 20.67 2.19 5.79
CA ALA A 173 21.67 1.21 6.23
C ALA A 173 22.40 0.53 5.05
N GLY A 174 22.00 0.77 3.79
CA GLY A 174 22.65 0.20 2.61
C GLY A 174 22.54 -1.32 2.50
N SER A 175 21.77 -1.96 3.38
CA SER A 175 21.77 -3.41 3.63
C SER A 175 20.49 -4.12 3.15
N GLY A 176 19.74 -3.49 2.25
CA GLY A 176 18.44 -3.98 1.76
C GLY A 176 17.27 -3.63 2.69
N LEU A 177 16.04 -3.96 2.29
CA LEU A 177 14.92 -3.86 3.23
C LEU A 177 15.16 -4.82 4.39
N GLN A 178 15.33 -4.29 5.59
CA GLN A 178 15.35 -5.01 6.86
C GLN A 178 14.04 -4.72 7.62
N GLY A 179 13.67 -5.61 8.55
CA GLY A 179 12.50 -5.48 9.41
C GLY A 179 11.25 -6.21 8.90
N SER A 180 10.09 -5.94 9.51
CA SER A 180 8.83 -6.66 9.23
C SER A 180 8.33 -6.52 7.78
N PHE A 181 8.86 -5.56 7.00
CA PHE A 181 8.49 -5.35 5.59
C PHE A 181 9.29 -6.21 4.61
N ALA A 182 10.45 -6.74 5.01
CA ALA A 182 11.40 -7.36 4.10
C ALA A 182 10.83 -8.64 3.44
N GLY A 183 10.30 -9.54 4.26
CA GLY A 183 9.72 -10.81 3.80
C GLY A 183 8.56 -10.60 2.82
N PRO A 184 7.49 -9.89 3.22
CA PRO A 184 6.36 -9.62 2.33
C PRO A 184 6.76 -8.91 1.03
N ALA A 185 7.70 -7.96 1.09
CA ALA A 185 8.17 -7.26 -0.10
C ALA A 185 8.95 -8.17 -1.06
N GLU A 186 9.83 -9.04 -0.54
CA GLU A 186 10.56 -10.00 -1.37
C GLU A 186 9.66 -11.07 -1.98
N GLU A 187 8.65 -11.53 -1.24
CA GLU A 187 7.63 -12.46 -1.74
C GLU A 187 6.87 -11.85 -2.94
N LEU A 188 6.43 -10.59 -2.82
CA LEU A 188 5.80 -9.85 -3.92
C LEU A 188 6.74 -9.67 -5.13
N ARG A 189 8.00 -9.28 -4.88
CA ARG A 189 9.00 -9.13 -5.95
C ARG A 189 9.29 -10.44 -6.66
N ALA A 190 9.38 -11.54 -5.92
CA ALA A 190 9.60 -12.86 -6.49
C ALA A 190 8.42 -13.26 -7.39
N ALA A 191 7.19 -13.07 -6.94
CA ALA A 191 6.00 -13.34 -7.76
C ALA A 191 5.97 -12.47 -9.03
N CYS A 192 6.32 -11.19 -8.94
CA CYS A 192 6.43 -10.30 -10.10
C CYS A 192 7.50 -10.80 -11.09
N ARG A 193 8.71 -11.14 -10.60
CA ARG A 193 9.82 -11.63 -11.44
C ARG A 193 9.45 -12.91 -12.19
N ALA A 194 8.73 -13.83 -11.56
CA ALA A 194 8.27 -15.06 -12.19
C ALA A 194 7.32 -14.78 -13.38
N ILE A 195 6.39 -13.83 -13.22
CA ILE A 195 5.47 -13.41 -14.30
C ILE A 195 6.23 -12.68 -15.40
N ASP A 196 7.12 -11.74 -15.05
CA ASP A 196 7.91 -10.97 -16.02
C ASP A 196 8.84 -11.90 -16.85
N GLY A 197 9.33 -12.97 -16.23
CA GLY A 197 10.25 -13.94 -16.83
C GLY A 197 9.68 -14.72 -18.00
N ILE A 198 8.36 -14.97 -18.03
CA ILE A 198 7.70 -15.73 -19.10
C ILE A 198 7.24 -14.88 -20.28
N MET A 199 7.39 -13.56 -20.22
CA MET A 199 6.96 -12.63 -21.27
C MET A 199 8.05 -12.41 -22.33
N ASP A 200 7.62 -12.11 -23.55
CA ASP A 200 8.52 -11.61 -24.61
C ASP A 200 9.06 -10.20 -24.26
N ALA A 201 10.08 -9.74 -24.98
CA ALA A 201 10.74 -8.46 -24.67
C ALA A 201 9.79 -7.25 -24.68
N ARG A 202 8.77 -7.26 -25.56
CA ARG A 202 7.81 -6.16 -25.65
C ARG A 202 6.82 -6.19 -24.47
N THR A 203 6.16 -7.33 -24.24
CA THR A 203 5.17 -7.50 -23.17
C THR A 203 5.81 -7.39 -21.80
N ARG A 204 7.06 -7.85 -21.65
CA ARG A 204 7.82 -7.75 -20.40
C ARG A 204 7.93 -6.32 -19.91
N SER A 205 8.08 -5.34 -20.80
CA SER A 205 8.13 -3.93 -20.40
C SER A 205 6.83 -3.46 -19.73
N ASP A 206 5.68 -4.00 -20.16
CA ASP A 206 4.37 -3.70 -19.59
C ASP A 206 4.16 -4.43 -18.26
N THR A 207 4.58 -5.70 -18.17
CA THR A 207 4.47 -6.45 -16.92
C THR A 207 5.43 -5.91 -15.86
N GLU A 208 6.68 -5.57 -16.20
CA GLU A 208 7.61 -4.94 -15.27
C GLU A 208 7.06 -3.60 -14.76
N ARG A 209 6.37 -2.84 -15.62
CA ARG A 209 5.71 -1.62 -15.21
C ARG A 209 4.53 -1.89 -14.27
N ALA A 210 3.68 -2.87 -14.58
CA ALA A 210 2.59 -3.29 -13.71
C ALA A 210 3.12 -3.79 -12.34
N SER A 211 4.19 -4.58 -12.33
CA SER A 211 4.91 -5.05 -11.15
C SER A 211 5.39 -3.89 -10.27
N ARG A 212 5.97 -2.84 -10.87
CA ARG A 212 6.38 -1.63 -10.12
C ARG A 212 5.18 -0.88 -9.53
N LEU A 213 4.07 -0.75 -10.27
CA LEU A 213 2.86 -0.12 -9.77
C LEU A 213 2.26 -0.91 -8.59
N LEU A 214 2.23 -2.24 -8.70
CA LEU A 214 1.84 -3.14 -7.62
C LEU A 214 2.70 -2.94 -6.38
N ILE A 215 4.03 -3.02 -6.50
CA ILE A 215 4.94 -2.83 -5.37
C ILE A 215 4.79 -1.43 -4.75
N SER A 216 4.63 -0.39 -5.57
CA SER A 216 4.45 0.99 -5.11
C SER A 216 3.13 1.16 -4.34
N SER A 217 2.03 0.55 -4.82
CA SER A 217 0.74 0.58 -4.14
C SER A 217 0.75 -0.19 -2.82
N TRP A 218 1.46 -1.33 -2.74
CA TRP A 218 1.69 -2.02 -1.48
C TRP A 218 2.44 -1.13 -0.48
N TYR A 219 3.51 -0.46 -0.93
CA TYR A 219 4.24 0.47 -0.07
C TYR A 219 3.39 1.65 0.42
N ALA A 220 2.49 2.17 -0.41
CA ALA A 220 1.56 3.23 0.01
C ALA A 220 0.71 2.77 1.20
N VAL A 221 0.17 1.55 1.14
CA VAL A 221 -0.63 0.96 2.21
C VAL A 221 0.20 0.75 3.48
N VAL A 222 1.34 0.07 3.38
CA VAL A 222 2.11 -0.34 4.59
C VAL A 222 2.90 0.79 5.22
N GLN A 223 3.14 1.89 4.50
CA GLN A 223 3.76 3.10 5.04
C GLN A 223 2.75 4.05 5.73
N ASP A 224 1.44 3.83 5.55
CA ASP A 224 0.46 4.66 6.23
C ASP A 224 0.53 4.42 7.75
N PRO A 225 0.76 5.46 8.57
CA PRO A 225 0.87 5.30 10.02
C PRO A 225 -0.42 4.76 10.66
N ASN A 226 -1.56 4.91 9.98
CA ASN A 226 -2.87 4.47 10.45
C ASN A 226 -3.13 2.98 10.20
N ILE A 227 -2.22 2.24 9.54
CA ILE A 227 -2.35 0.79 9.39
C ILE A 227 -1.67 -0.01 10.50
N LYS A 228 -0.76 0.62 11.26
CA LYS A 228 0.07 -0.06 12.27
C LYS A 228 -0.79 -0.67 13.39
N PRO A 229 -0.37 -1.75 14.07
CA PRO A 229 -1.04 -2.16 15.30
C PRO A 229 -1.03 -1.00 16.30
N LEU A 230 -2.16 -0.75 16.97
CA LEU A 230 -2.22 0.16 18.10
C LEU A 230 -1.73 -0.60 19.34
N ASP A 231 -0.79 -0.03 20.09
CA ASP A 231 -0.32 -0.65 21.34
C ASP A 231 -1.07 -0.04 22.53
N PRO A 232 -2.02 -0.76 23.16
CA PRO A 232 -2.77 -0.19 24.29
C PRO A 232 -1.88 0.18 25.49
N SER A 233 -0.61 -0.24 25.53
CA SER A 233 0.34 0.14 26.58
C SER A 233 0.98 1.52 26.40
N VAL A 234 0.84 2.17 25.23
CA VAL A 234 1.45 3.49 24.94
C VAL A 234 0.36 4.58 24.91
N LEU A 235 0.05 5.12 26.09
CA LEU A 235 -1.08 6.04 26.32
C LEU A 235 -1.11 7.31 25.46
N THR A 236 0.02 7.87 25.03
CA THR A 236 0.05 9.24 24.46
C THR A 236 0.07 9.26 22.92
N GLY A 237 0.73 8.30 22.27
CA GLY A 237 0.83 8.22 20.82
C GLY A 237 -0.41 7.59 20.18
N ASP A 238 -0.98 6.57 20.84
CA ASP A 238 -2.06 5.78 20.27
C ASP A 238 -3.41 6.50 20.28
N ILE A 239 -3.68 7.40 21.23
CA ILE A 239 -4.94 8.19 21.23
C ILE A 239 -5.05 9.04 19.96
N LYS A 240 -3.95 9.68 19.53
CA LYS A 240 -3.93 10.48 18.30
C LYS A 240 -4.19 9.62 17.07
N LEU A 241 -3.55 8.45 16.97
CA LEU A 241 -3.75 7.51 15.88
C LEU A 241 -5.16 6.91 15.88
N GLN A 242 -5.73 6.65 17.07
CA GLN A 242 -7.10 6.20 17.23
C GLN A 242 -8.10 7.24 16.70
N LEU A 243 -7.94 8.50 17.09
CA LEU A 243 -8.76 9.61 16.57
C LEU A 243 -8.61 9.78 15.06
N GLN A 244 -7.38 9.68 14.54
CA GLN A 244 -7.12 9.77 13.11
C GLN A 244 -7.79 8.64 12.33
N ARG A 245 -7.73 7.39 12.82
CA ARG A 245 -8.42 6.25 12.19
C ARG A 245 -9.94 6.41 12.19
N GLN A 246 -10.53 7.07 13.18
CA GLN A 246 -11.96 7.34 13.15
C GLN A 246 -12.35 8.43 12.14
N SER A 247 -11.39 9.23 11.66
CA SER A 247 -11.68 10.27 10.68
C SER A 247 -12.08 9.66 9.32
N LYS A 248 -13.14 10.21 8.74
CA LYS A 248 -13.64 9.78 7.42
C LYS A 248 -12.59 9.95 6.31
N GLU A 249 -11.75 10.98 6.42
CA GLU A 249 -10.70 11.27 5.44
C GLU A 249 -9.61 10.20 5.45
N VAL A 250 -9.13 9.80 6.63
CA VAL A 250 -8.13 8.72 6.76
C VAL A 250 -8.72 7.39 6.31
N GLN A 251 -9.97 7.09 6.67
CA GLN A 251 -10.65 5.87 6.19
C GLN A 251 -10.80 5.85 4.67
N ALA A 252 -11.21 6.96 4.08
CA ALA A 252 -11.33 7.07 2.62
C ALA A 252 -9.96 6.95 1.93
N LYS A 253 -8.89 7.47 2.54
CA LYS A 253 -7.52 7.33 2.05
C LYS A 253 -7.07 5.88 2.08
N LEU A 254 -7.17 5.21 3.23
CA LEU A 254 -6.77 3.80 3.39
C LEU A 254 -7.56 2.89 2.44
N GLN A 255 -8.87 3.09 2.33
CA GLN A 255 -9.70 2.31 1.39
C GLN A 255 -9.26 2.50 -0.06
N ARG A 256 -8.86 3.72 -0.45
CA ARG A 256 -8.35 4.02 -1.79
C ARG A 256 -6.99 3.37 -2.05
N GLU A 257 -6.09 3.40 -1.08
CA GLU A 257 -4.77 2.77 -1.20
C GLU A 257 -4.88 1.25 -1.30
N ILE A 258 -5.75 0.63 -0.49
CA ILE A 258 -6.03 -0.81 -0.56
C ILE A 258 -6.68 -1.17 -1.91
N ALA A 259 -7.64 -0.37 -2.38
CA ALA A 259 -8.25 -0.58 -3.69
C ALA A 259 -7.22 -0.50 -4.82
N ALA A 260 -6.34 0.52 -4.80
CA ALA A 260 -5.27 0.63 -5.79
C ALA A 260 -4.32 -0.57 -5.79
N TYR A 261 -4.04 -1.14 -4.61
CA TYR A 261 -3.25 -2.37 -4.49
C TYR A 261 -3.96 -3.59 -5.08
N VAL A 262 -5.25 -3.77 -4.79
CA VAL A 262 -6.07 -4.84 -5.38
C VAL A 262 -6.14 -4.70 -6.89
N ASP A 263 -6.38 -3.48 -7.40
CA ASP A 263 -6.47 -3.19 -8.83
C ASP A 263 -5.15 -3.51 -9.54
N ALA A 264 -4.00 -3.17 -8.93
CA ALA A 264 -2.69 -3.48 -9.50
C ALA A 264 -2.42 -4.99 -9.55
N ILE A 265 -2.84 -5.76 -8.54
CA ILE A 265 -2.77 -7.22 -8.59
C ILE A 265 -3.65 -7.78 -9.71
N ASP A 266 -4.93 -7.37 -9.76
CA ASP A 266 -5.85 -7.82 -10.81
C ASP A 266 -5.32 -7.50 -12.20
N PHE A 267 -4.72 -6.31 -12.36
CA PHE A 267 -4.14 -5.90 -13.63
C PHE A 267 -2.95 -6.77 -14.04
N LEU A 268 -2.00 -7.03 -13.15
CA LEU A 268 -0.86 -7.91 -13.43
C LEU A 268 -1.32 -9.33 -13.76
N LEU A 269 -2.31 -9.85 -13.05
CA LEU A 269 -2.86 -11.19 -13.28
C LEU A 269 -3.52 -11.33 -14.66
N LYS A 270 -3.99 -10.26 -15.30
CA LYS A 270 -4.53 -10.31 -16.68
C LYS A 270 -3.47 -10.70 -17.73
N PHE A 271 -2.18 -10.61 -17.40
CA PHE A 271 -1.11 -11.08 -18.31
C PHE A 271 -0.92 -12.60 -18.26
N VAL A 272 -1.47 -13.29 -17.26
CA VAL A 272 -1.27 -14.74 -17.06
C VAL A 272 -2.58 -15.50 -16.89
N ALA A 273 -3.73 -14.80 -16.96
CA ALA A 273 -5.07 -15.37 -17.00
C ALA A 273 -5.51 -15.63 -18.45
#